data_AF-A0AAQ4ELP7-F1
#
_entry.id   AF-A0AAQ4ELP7-F1
#
_cell.length_a   1.000
_cell.length_b   1.000
_cell.length_c   1.000
_cell.angle_alpha   90.00
_cell.angle_beta   90.00
_cell.angle_gamma   90.00
#
_symmetry.space_group_name_H-M   'P 1'
#
loop_
_entity.id
_entity.type
_entity.pdbx_description
1 polymer ?
#
loop_
_entity_poly.entity_id
_entity_poly.type
_entity_poly.pdbx_seq_one_letter_code
_entity_poly.pdbx_strand_id
1 'polypeptide(L)'
;MFQPLVGSWTQIIGVFASSGNVKSQMLSKIVLEATVLCEQAGLLVHYVCTDGATWNRSMWHNLGVYGNGKNVKCKVTHPCDEDRFLHFISDFPHLAKCVRNTLLKQGLNTHLGRAHWEHVSTMWKLDNNSMTLKVAPKLTRSHIYPNGFDKMRVDLAFHIFSREAEHAISFYKEDIERIYPNAEPTRAFVDLMARLIEAMTSRFPAEAMRPGSRKEATLDEALRFLDEWEAHAKGLGFLRVLLRG
;
A
#
# COMPACT_ATOMS: atom_id res chain seq x y z
N MET A 1 -7.08 -10.97 -15.60
CA MET A 1 -8.02 -9.94 -16.06
C MET A 1 -7.22 -8.87 -16.78
N PHE A 2 -7.72 -8.35 -17.89
CA PHE A 2 -7.16 -7.18 -18.56
C PHE A 2 -7.97 -5.94 -18.15
N GLN A 3 -7.26 -4.86 -17.82
CA GLN A 3 -7.83 -3.55 -17.55
C GLN A 3 -6.99 -2.52 -18.31
N PRO A 4 -7.59 -1.73 -19.21
CA PRO A 4 -6.86 -0.71 -19.94
C PRO A 4 -6.50 0.46 -19.03
N LEU A 5 -5.40 1.15 -19.35
CA LEU A 5 -5.03 2.41 -18.71
C LEU A 5 -6.02 3.54 -19.05
N VAL A 6 -6.57 3.50 -20.28
CA VAL A 6 -7.56 4.46 -20.77
C VAL A 6 -8.83 3.72 -21.13
N GLY A 7 -9.94 4.10 -20.49
CA GLY A 7 -11.25 3.46 -20.65
C GLY A 7 -11.79 2.88 -19.35
N SER A 8 -13.06 2.49 -19.36
CA SER A 8 -13.80 2.02 -18.19
C SER A 8 -14.36 0.61 -18.39
N TRP A 9 -13.55 -0.30 -18.94
CA TRP A 9 -13.94 -1.70 -19.14
C TRP A 9 -12.90 -2.65 -18.58
N THR A 10 -13.31 -3.89 -18.32
CA THR A 10 -12.44 -4.96 -17.84
C THR A 10 -12.86 -6.26 -18.51
N GLN A 11 -11.90 -7.13 -18.80
CA GLN A 11 -12.19 -8.45 -19.37
C GLN A 11 -11.44 -9.55 -18.65
N ILE A 12 -12.14 -10.64 -18.35
CA ILE A 12 -11.53 -11.86 -17.85
C ILE A 12 -10.89 -12.58 -19.04
N ILE A 13 -9.56 -12.64 -19.05
CA ILE A 13 -8.76 -13.27 -20.13
C ILE A 13 -8.35 -14.71 -19.80
N GLY A 14 -8.59 -15.18 -18.57
CA GLY A 14 -8.23 -16.53 -18.15
C GLY A 14 -8.73 -16.83 -16.74
N VAL A 15 -9.20 -18.06 -16.55
CA VAL A 15 -9.63 -18.62 -15.26
C VAL A 15 -9.06 -20.03 -15.17
N PHE A 16 -8.31 -20.30 -14.11
CA PHE A 16 -7.65 -21.58 -13.91
C PHE A 16 -8.11 -22.19 -12.59
N ALA A 17 -8.68 -23.39 -12.66
CA ALA A 17 -8.99 -24.16 -11.46
C ALA A 17 -7.71 -24.85 -10.96
N SER A 18 -7.49 -24.79 -9.65
CA SER A 18 -6.33 -25.40 -8.99
C SER A 18 -6.77 -26.02 -7.68
N SER A 19 -6.25 -27.21 -7.35
CA SER A 19 -6.52 -27.87 -6.07
C SER A 19 -5.80 -27.22 -4.87
N GLY A 20 -4.93 -26.25 -5.12
CA GLY A 20 -4.22 -25.47 -4.10
C GLY A 20 -3.54 -24.22 -4.67
N ASN A 21 -2.50 -23.72 -4.01
CA ASN A 21 -1.76 -22.57 -4.52
C ASN A 21 -1.01 -22.95 -5.81
N VAL A 22 -1.15 -22.12 -6.85
CA VAL A 22 -0.43 -22.30 -8.10
C VAL A 22 1.07 -22.12 -7.84
N LYS A 23 1.88 -23.10 -8.30
CA LYS A 23 3.35 -23.02 -8.16
C LYS A 23 3.87 -21.81 -8.94
N SER A 24 4.83 -21.09 -8.37
CA SER A 24 5.34 -19.83 -8.95
C SER A 24 5.88 -19.98 -10.37
N GLN A 25 6.52 -21.11 -10.69
CA GLN A 25 6.99 -21.42 -12.05
C GLN A 25 5.84 -21.51 -13.06
N MET A 26 4.75 -22.18 -12.69
CA MET A 26 3.57 -22.27 -13.54
C MET A 26 2.91 -20.90 -13.69
N LEU A 27 2.79 -20.15 -12.60
CA LEU A 27 2.24 -18.80 -12.62
C LEU A 27 3.03 -17.86 -13.54
N SER A 28 4.37 -17.99 -13.55
CA SER A 28 5.25 -17.23 -14.45
C SER A 28 4.93 -17.52 -15.92
N LYS A 29 4.72 -18.79 -16.28
CA LYS A 29 4.33 -19.20 -17.63
C LYS A 29 2.96 -18.66 -18.00
N ILE A 30 1.97 -18.79 -17.11
CA ILE A 30 0.60 -18.29 -17.33
C ILE A 30 0.61 -16.78 -17.59
N VAL A 31 1.35 -16.00 -16.79
CA VAL A 31 1.41 -14.54 -16.95
C VAL A 31 2.10 -14.15 -18.27
N LEU A 32 3.19 -14.81 -18.64
CA LEU A 32 3.86 -14.55 -19.91
C LEU A 32 3.00 -14.93 -21.11
N GLU A 33 2.36 -16.10 -21.07
CA GLU A 33 1.45 -16.55 -22.13
C GLU A 33 0.25 -15.61 -22.29
N ALA A 34 -0.39 -15.22 -21.17
CA ALA A 34 -1.46 -14.24 -21.18
C ALA A 34 -1.01 -12.89 -21.76
N THR A 35 0.21 -12.46 -21.46
CA THR A 35 0.80 -11.23 -22.02
C THR A 35 0.94 -11.33 -23.53
N VAL A 36 1.53 -12.42 -24.02
CA VAL A 36 1.72 -12.66 -25.47
C VAL A 36 0.38 -12.72 -26.20
N LEU A 37 -0.60 -13.45 -25.67
CA LEU A 37 -1.92 -13.57 -26.28
C LEU A 37 -2.69 -12.25 -26.30
N CYS A 38 -2.57 -11.43 -25.25
CA CYS A 38 -3.15 -10.08 -25.23
C CYS A 38 -2.54 -9.20 -26.33
N GLU A 39 -1.21 -9.18 -26.44
CA GLU A 39 -0.50 -8.38 -27.45
C GLU A 39 -0.84 -8.80 -28.88
N GLN A 40 -0.92 -10.11 -29.15
CA GLN A 40 -1.36 -10.63 -30.44
C GLN A 40 -2.80 -10.22 -30.79
N ALA A 41 -3.66 -10.02 -29.79
CA ALA A 41 -5.02 -9.51 -29.95
C ALA A 41 -5.10 -7.97 -30.06
N GLY A 42 -3.96 -7.27 -30.04
CA GLY A 42 -3.89 -5.80 -30.07
C GLY A 42 -4.10 -5.13 -28.70
N LEU A 43 -4.10 -5.89 -27.61
CA LEU A 43 -4.19 -5.37 -26.24
C LEU A 43 -2.78 -5.13 -25.68
N LEU A 44 -2.34 -3.88 -25.67
CA LEU A 44 -0.99 -3.51 -25.22
C LEU A 44 -0.85 -3.61 -23.69
N VAL A 45 -0.06 -4.58 -23.23
CA VAL A 45 0.21 -4.89 -21.83
C VAL A 45 1.45 -4.12 -21.34
N HIS A 46 1.21 -3.11 -20.52
CA HIS A 46 2.27 -2.26 -19.97
C HIS A 46 2.79 -2.77 -18.62
N TYR A 47 1.91 -3.40 -17.82
CA TYR A 47 2.27 -3.89 -16.51
C TYR A 47 1.44 -5.09 -16.08
N VAL A 48 2.00 -5.87 -15.15
CA VAL A 48 1.32 -6.92 -14.39
C VAL A 48 1.14 -6.42 -12.96
N CYS A 49 -0.11 -6.42 -12.48
CA CYS A 49 -0.44 -6.11 -11.09
C CYS A 49 -0.77 -7.39 -10.31
N THR A 50 -0.12 -7.59 -9.17
CA THR A 50 -0.43 -8.70 -8.25
C THR A 50 -0.51 -8.22 -6.81
N ASP A 51 -1.22 -8.96 -5.97
CA ASP A 51 -1.09 -8.78 -4.52
C ASP A 51 0.33 -9.17 -4.04
N GLY A 52 0.57 -8.97 -2.74
CA GLY A 52 1.83 -9.29 -2.09
C GLY A 52 2.04 -10.75 -1.72
N ALA A 53 1.22 -11.71 -2.18
CA ALA A 53 1.36 -13.11 -1.73
C ALA A 53 2.74 -13.72 -2.07
N THR A 54 3.21 -14.66 -1.25
CA THR A 54 4.55 -15.26 -1.39
C THR A 54 4.79 -15.90 -2.76
N TRP A 55 3.79 -16.56 -3.35
CA TRP A 55 3.92 -17.15 -4.69
C TRP A 55 3.98 -16.10 -5.80
N ASN A 56 3.31 -14.95 -5.66
CA ASN A 56 3.39 -13.82 -6.59
C ASN A 56 4.78 -13.19 -6.55
N ARG A 57 5.34 -13.01 -5.35
CA ARG A 57 6.74 -12.56 -5.20
C ARG A 57 7.75 -13.56 -5.79
N SER A 58 7.54 -14.85 -5.57
CA SER A 58 8.38 -15.88 -6.18
C SER A 58 8.27 -15.88 -7.72
N MET A 59 7.08 -15.63 -8.27
CA MET A 59 6.91 -15.42 -9.71
C MET A 59 7.71 -14.21 -10.20
N TRP A 60 7.68 -13.09 -9.49
CA TRP A 60 8.47 -11.90 -9.85
C TRP A 60 9.96 -12.25 -9.92
N HIS A 61 10.49 -12.96 -8.92
CA HIS A 61 11.88 -13.42 -8.92
C HIS A 61 12.21 -14.32 -10.11
N ASN A 62 11.32 -15.26 -10.46
CA ASN A 62 11.51 -16.13 -11.63
C ASN A 62 11.59 -15.33 -12.95
N LEU A 63 10.91 -14.18 -13.01
CA LEU A 63 10.93 -13.28 -14.15
C LEU A 63 12.08 -12.27 -14.08
N GLY A 64 12.92 -12.31 -13.05
CA GLY A 64 14.04 -11.38 -12.88
C GLY A 64 13.66 -10.02 -12.30
N VAL A 65 12.50 -9.93 -11.65
CA VAL A 65 12.02 -8.77 -10.88
C VAL A 65 12.31 -9.01 -9.40
N TYR A 66 12.91 -8.03 -8.74
CA TYR A 66 13.26 -8.12 -7.32
C TYR A 66 13.44 -6.75 -6.69
N GLY A 67 13.32 -6.68 -5.37
CA GLY A 67 13.63 -5.49 -4.59
C GLY A 67 14.29 -5.88 -3.28
N ASN A 68 15.34 -5.16 -2.92
CA ASN A 68 15.98 -5.20 -1.61
C ASN A 68 16.44 -3.78 -1.23
N GLY A 69 16.96 -3.59 -0.02
CA GLY A 69 17.37 -2.27 0.47
C GLY A 69 18.54 -1.61 -0.29
N LYS A 70 19.07 -2.23 -1.35
CA LYS A 70 20.13 -1.66 -2.21
C LYS A 70 19.67 -1.50 -3.65
N ASN A 71 18.98 -2.50 -4.19
CA ASN A 71 18.64 -2.59 -5.60
C ASN A 71 17.17 -2.93 -5.78
N VAL A 72 16.50 -2.19 -6.66
CA VAL A 72 15.14 -2.48 -7.10
C VAL A 72 15.12 -2.62 -8.61
N LYS A 73 14.60 -3.76 -9.08
CA LYS A 73 14.30 -4.03 -10.48
C LYS A 73 12.82 -4.38 -10.60
N CYS A 74 12.02 -3.41 -11.03
CA CYS A 74 10.56 -3.50 -11.14
C CYS A 74 10.06 -3.78 -12.56
N LYS A 75 10.96 -3.99 -13.52
CA LYS A 75 10.62 -4.18 -14.93
C LYS A 75 11.60 -5.10 -15.65
N VAL A 76 11.13 -5.68 -16.76
CA VAL A 76 11.90 -6.57 -17.65
C VAL A 76 11.63 -6.18 -19.09
N THR A 77 12.51 -6.56 -20.01
CA THR A 77 12.26 -6.40 -21.46
C THR A 77 10.95 -7.08 -21.83
N HIS A 78 10.13 -6.40 -22.61
CA HIS A 78 8.80 -6.88 -22.95
C HIS A 78 8.89 -8.09 -23.90
N PRO A 79 8.14 -9.19 -23.65
CA PRO A 79 8.32 -10.46 -24.38
C PRO A 79 7.90 -10.40 -25.87
N CYS A 80 7.14 -9.38 -26.26
CA CYS A 80 6.69 -9.19 -27.65
C CYS A 80 7.33 -7.99 -28.35
N ASP A 81 8.15 -7.20 -27.66
CA ASP A 81 8.71 -5.95 -28.18
C ASP A 81 9.98 -5.59 -27.40
N GLU A 82 11.15 -5.67 -28.04
CA GLU A 82 12.44 -5.43 -27.39
C GLU A 82 12.65 -3.96 -26.96
N ASP A 83 11.93 -3.02 -27.56
CA ASP A 83 12.02 -1.58 -27.26
C ASP A 83 11.11 -1.16 -26.09
N ARG A 84 10.29 -2.08 -25.58
CA ARG A 84 9.37 -1.83 -24.47
C ARG A 84 9.76 -2.60 -23.22
N PHE A 85 9.20 -2.17 -22.09
CA PHE A 85 9.31 -2.85 -20.81
C PHE A 85 7.97 -3.36 -20.33
N LEU A 86 7.99 -4.55 -19.72
CA LEU A 86 6.89 -5.07 -18.93
C LEU A 86 7.16 -4.73 -17.45
N HIS A 87 6.30 -3.91 -16.86
CA HIS A 87 6.42 -3.49 -15.46
C HIS A 87 5.68 -4.44 -14.51
N PHE A 88 6.17 -4.57 -13.28
CA PHE A 88 5.54 -5.38 -12.23
C PHE A 88 5.24 -4.49 -11.04
N ILE A 89 3.95 -4.41 -10.70
CA ILE A 89 3.42 -3.48 -9.70
C ILE A 89 2.63 -4.27 -8.67
N SER A 90 2.76 -3.88 -7.41
CA SER A 90 1.97 -4.49 -6.35
C SER A 90 0.67 -3.72 -6.15
N ASP A 91 -0.40 -4.41 -5.79
CA ASP A 91 -1.68 -3.81 -5.41
C ASP A 91 -1.49 -2.88 -4.19
N PHE A 92 -1.46 -1.57 -4.46
CA PHE A 92 -1.26 -0.54 -3.45
C PHE A 92 -2.34 -0.54 -2.34
N PRO A 93 -3.65 -0.60 -2.66
CA PRO A 93 -4.70 -0.81 -1.65
C PRO A 93 -4.40 -1.96 -0.67
N HIS A 94 -3.90 -3.09 -1.18
CA HIS A 94 -3.49 -4.22 -0.34
C HIS A 94 -2.26 -3.91 0.52
N LEU A 95 -1.26 -3.18 0.00
CA LEU A 95 -0.09 -2.77 0.78
C LEU A 95 -0.48 -1.86 1.95
N ALA A 96 -1.33 -0.85 1.73
CA ALA A 96 -1.80 0.04 2.80
C ALA A 96 -2.51 -0.73 3.92
N LYS A 97 -3.31 -1.74 3.55
CA LYS A 97 -3.93 -2.67 4.51
C LYS A 97 -2.89 -3.46 5.31
N CYS A 98 -1.84 -3.98 4.67
CA CYS A 98 -0.76 -4.69 5.36
C CYS A 98 0.00 -3.78 6.33
N VAL A 99 0.26 -2.53 5.95
CA VAL A 99 0.85 -1.50 6.82
C VAL A 99 -0.03 -1.26 8.04
N ARG A 100 -1.36 -1.06 7.86
CA ARG A 100 -2.32 -0.92 8.96
C ARG A 100 -2.29 -2.12 9.90
N ASN A 101 -2.35 -3.33 9.35
CA ASN A 101 -2.36 -4.56 10.14
C ASN A 101 -1.06 -4.72 10.96
N THR A 102 0.06 -4.27 10.42
CA THR A 102 1.34 -4.27 11.14
C THR A 102 1.40 -3.23 12.24
N LEU A 103 0.96 -2.00 11.94
CA LEU A 103 0.82 -0.93 12.95
C LEU A 103 -0.03 -1.42 14.12
N LEU A 104 -1.20 -2.02 13.84
CA LEU A 104 -2.11 -2.57 14.84
C LEU A 104 -1.49 -3.69 15.68
N LYS A 105 -0.68 -4.56 15.07
CA LYS A 105 -0.13 -5.74 15.74
C LYS A 105 1.07 -5.41 16.63
N GLN A 106 1.95 -4.52 16.20
CA GLN A 106 3.26 -4.34 16.84
C GLN A 106 3.81 -2.91 16.78
N GLY A 107 3.11 -1.97 16.16
CA GLY A 107 3.63 -0.64 15.86
C GLY A 107 4.66 -0.64 14.72
N LEU A 108 5.17 0.54 14.38
CA LEU A 108 6.17 0.73 13.32
C LEU A 108 7.34 1.56 13.87
N ASN A 109 8.55 1.02 13.82
CA ASN A 109 9.74 1.73 14.30
C ASN A 109 10.45 2.43 13.13
N THR A 110 10.15 3.72 12.95
CA THR A 110 10.66 4.55 11.86
C THR A 110 11.83 5.42 12.34
N HIS A 111 12.54 6.07 11.41
CA HIS A 111 13.61 7.01 11.77
C HIS A 111 13.10 8.24 12.55
N LEU A 112 11.80 8.58 12.44
CA LEU A 112 11.16 9.63 13.24
C LEU A 112 10.76 9.17 14.66
N GLY A 113 10.98 7.90 14.99
CA GLY A 113 10.51 7.27 16.22
C GLY A 113 9.44 6.21 15.95
N ARG A 114 8.86 5.69 17.03
CA ARG A 114 7.92 4.58 16.97
C ARG A 114 6.48 5.08 16.84
N ALA A 115 5.82 4.69 15.75
CA ALA A 115 4.38 4.83 15.61
C ALA A 115 3.67 3.69 16.36
N HIS A 116 2.84 4.08 17.32
CA HIS A 116 2.07 3.19 18.19
C HIS A 116 0.60 3.17 17.79
N TRP A 117 0.00 1.97 17.87
CA TRP A 117 -1.45 1.81 17.67
C TRP A 117 -2.24 2.42 18.83
N GLU A 118 -1.62 2.47 20.00
CA GLU A 118 -2.18 3.03 21.22
C GLU A 118 -2.62 4.49 21.01
N HIS A 119 -1.80 5.31 20.33
CA HIS A 119 -2.19 6.69 19.97
C HIS A 119 -3.49 6.75 19.17
N VAL A 120 -3.64 5.88 18.16
CA VAL A 120 -4.85 5.80 17.33
C VAL A 120 -6.05 5.33 18.14
N SER A 121 -5.87 4.31 18.99
CA SER A 121 -6.94 3.78 19.83
C SER A 121 -7.39 4.76 20.92
N THR A 122 -6.47 5.53 21.49
CA THR A 122 -6.73 6.56 22.49
C THR A 122 -7.44 7.76 21.86
N MET A 123 -6.97 8.23 20.70
CA MET A 123 -7.65 9.27 19.91
C MET A 123 -9.12 8.88 19.66
N TRP A 124 -9.37 7.65 19.19
CA TRP A 124 -10.74 7.22 18.93
C TRP A 124 -11.59 7.15 20.20
N LYS A 125 -11.05 6.73 21.34
CA LYS A 125 -11.79 6.71 22.61
C LYS A 125 -12.18 8.11 23.06
N LEU A 126 -11.26 9.08 22.94
CA LEU A 126 -11.52 10.48 23.27
C LEU A 126 -12.60 11.07 22.35
N ASP A 127 -12.44 10.90 21.04
CA ASP A 127 -13.41 11.37 20.04
C ASP A 127 -14.78 10.69 20.18
N ASN A 128 -14.79 9.40 20.50
CA ASN A 128 -16.04 8.65 20.68
C ASN A 128 -16.80 9.04 21.95
N ASN A 129 -16.09 9.49 23.00
CA ASN A 129 -16.67 9.97 24.25
C ASN A 129 -17.06 11.45 24.20
N SER A 130 -16.67 12.17 23.14
CA SER A 130 -17.06 13.55 22.92
C SER A 130 -18.59 13.66 22.84
N MET A 131 -19.18 14.54 23.66
CA MET A 131 -20.62 14.85 23.63
C MET A 131 -20.97 15.88 22.54
N THR A 132 -19.95 16.41 21.84
CA THR A 132 -20.08 17.42 20.77
C THR A 132 -19.76 16.82 19.39
N LEU A 133 -19.50 17.67 18.39
CA LEU A 133 -19.03 17.24 17.07
C LEU A 133 -17.73 16.43 17.19
N LYS A 134 -17.70 15.29 16.51
CA LYS A 134 -16.55 14.39 16.42
C LYS A 134 -15.60 14.85 15.33
N VAL A 135 -14.30 14.78 15.59
CA VAL A 135 -13.24 15.13 14.63
C VAL A 135 -13.04 14.03 13.60
N ALA A 136 -13.18 12.76 13.99
CA ALA A 136 -13.04 11.60 13.10
C ALA A 136 -14.30 10.71 13.10
N PRO A 137 -15.47 11.23 12.66
CA PRO A 137 -16.76 10.54 12.79
C PRO A 137 -16.85 9.23 11.99
N LYS A 138 -15.99 9.02 10.99
CA LYS A 138 -15.93 7.78 10.20
C LYS A 138 -15.24 6.64 10.94
N LEU A 139 -14.44 6.94 11.96
CA LEU A 139 -13.74 5.91 12.72
C LEU A 139 -14.70 5.25 13.71
N THR A 140 -14.88 3.95 13.51
CA THR A 140 -15.77 3.11 14.31
C THR A 140 -14.97 2.08 15.10
N ARG A 141 -15.66 1.36 16.00
CA ARG A 141 -15.06 0.26 16.76
C ARG A 141 -14.36 -0.78 15.86
N SER A 142 -14.89 -1.07 14.68
CA SER A 142 -14.29 -2.01 13.71
C SER A 142 -12.95 -1.53 13.14
N HIS A 143 -12.69 -0.23 13.14
CA HIS A 143 -11.39 0.31 12.73
C HIS A 143 -10.32 0.03 13.80
N ILE A 144 -10.70 0.19 15.07
CA ILE A 144 -9.80 0.10 16.23
C ILE A 144 -9.60 -1.35 16.71
N TYR A 145 -10.66 -2.15 16.64
CA TYR A 145 -10.71 -3.54 17.08
C TYR A 145 -11.24 -4.46 15.97
N PRO A 146 -10.55 -4.56 14.83
CA PRO A 146 -10.99 -5.36 13.69
C PRO A 146 -10.94 -6.87 13.98
N ASN A 147 -12.01 -7.58 13.62
CA ASN A 147 -12.00 -9.04 13.55
C ASN A 147 -11.24 -9.54 12.29
N GLY A 148 -11.25 -10.85 12.04
CA GLY A 148 -10.56 -11.44 10.88
C GLY A 148 -11.02 -10.87 9.53
N PHE A 149 -12.32 -10.63 9.36
CA PHE A 149 -12.89 -10.05 8.14
C PHE A 149 -12.58 -8.55 8.02
N ASP A 150 -12.66 -7.81 9.13
CA ASP A 150 -12.33 -6.38 9.15
C ASP A 150 -10.84 -6.12 8.86
N LYS A 151 -9.95 -7.05 9.19
CA LYS A 151 -8.53 -6.99 8.81
C LYS A 151 -8.31 -7.07 7.31
N MET A 152 -9.26 -7.64 6.56
CA MET A 152 -9.21 -7.75 5.10
C MET A 152 -9.80 -6.53 4.39
N ARG A 153 -10.58 -5.71 5.09
CA ARG A 153 -11.22 -4.50 4.58
C ARG A 153 -10.22 -3.37 4.38
N VAL A 154 -10.05 -2.96 3.11
CA VAL A 154 -9.12 -1.90 2.72
C VAL A 154 -9.68 -0.52 3.06
N ASP A 155 -10.99 -0.32 2.99
CA ASP A 155 -11.65 0.93 3.33
C ASP A 155 -11.37 1.34 4.79
N LEU A 156 -11.37 0.37 5.72
CA LEU A 156 -11.01 0.64 7.12
C LEU A 156 -9.56 1.10 7.27
N ALA A 157 -8.63 0.55 6.46
CA ALA A 157 -7.24 1.00 6.48
C ALA A 157 -7.08 2.41 5.91
N PHE A 158 -7.84 2.75 4.87
CA PHE A 158 -7.81 4.07 4.26
C PHE A 158 -8.36 5.15 5.19
N HIS A 159 -9.41 4.85 5.97
CA HIS A 159 -9.90 5.78 6.97
C HIS A 159 -8.90 6.02 8.11
N ILE A 160 -8.16 4.99 8.53
CA ILE A 160 -7.07 5.15 9.52
C ILE A 160 -5.94 6.03 8.97
N PHE A 161 -5.59 5.84 7.69
CA PHE A 161 -4.58 6.65 6.99
C PHE A 161 -5.23 7.79 6.20
N SER A 162 -6.00 8.62 6.89
CA SER A 162 -6.68 9.77 6.29
C SER A 162 -6.27 11.07 6.97
N ARG A 163 -6.47 12.20 6.27
CA ARG A 163 -6.29 13.53 6.87
C ARG A 163 -7.22 13.76 8.06
N GLU A 164 -8.42 13.18 8.04
CA GLU A 164 -9.36 13.25 9.17
C GLU A 164 -8.78 12.57 10.43
N ALA A 165 -8.17 11.38 10.27
CA ALA A 165 -7.52 10.68 11.37
C ALA A 165 -6.27 11.41 11.88
N GLU A 166 -5.48 11.98 10.98
CA GLU A 166 -4.33 12.83 11.33
C GLU A 166 -4.77 14.06 12.14
N HIS A 167 -5.77 14.81 11.65
CA HIS A 167 -6.30 15.99 12.35
C HIS A 167 -6.86 15.62 13.72
N ALA A 168 -7.49 14.45 13.86
CA ALA A 168 -7.98 13.98 15.16
C ALA A 168 -6.85 13.65 16.14
N ILE A 169 -5.74 13.06 15.66
CA ILE A 169 -4.54 12.85 16.49
C ILE A 169 -3.96 14.20 16.93
N SER A 170 -3.90 15.18 16.02
CA SER A 170 -3.45 16.54 16.30
C SER A 170 -4.33 17.25 17.33
N PHE A 171 -5.66 17.17 17.16
CA PHE A 171 -6.64 17.81 18.03
C PHE A 171 -6.58 17.27 19.45
N TYR A 172 -6.48 15.95 19.61
CA TYR A 172 -6.44 15.29 20.93
C TYR A 172 -5.02 15.09 21.47
N LYS A 173 -3.99 15.72 20.87
CA LYS A 173 -2.58 15.42 21.17
C LYS A 173 -2.25 15.49 22.66
N GLU A 174 -2.66 16.56 23.35
CA GLU A 174 -2.37 16.73 24.77
C GLU A 174 -2.99 15.63 25.64
N ASP A 175 -4.24 15.27 25.36
CA ASP A 175 -4.95 14.22 26.10
C ASP A 175 -4.42 12.82 25.77
N ILE A 176 -4.02 12.59 24.52
CA ILE A 176 -3.33 11.36 24.12
C ILE A 176 -2.02 11.25 24.89
N GLU A 177 -1.19 12.30 24.91
CA GLU A 177 0.15 12.28 25.51
C GLU A 177 0.13 12.19 27.05
N ARG A 178 -0.97 12.59 27.69
CA ARG A 178 -1.22 12.30 29.13
C ARG A 178 -1.35 10.79 29.42
N ILE A 179 -1.83 10.01 28.46
CA ILE A 179 -2.07 8.57 28.61
C ILE A 179 -0.94 7.75 27.98
N TYR A 180 -0.49 8.15 26.80
CA TYR A 180 0.56 7.50 26.02
C TYR A 180 1.42 8.58 25.34
N PRO A 181 2.63 8.86 25.85
CA PRO A 181 3.44 9.99 25.42
C PRO A 181 4.03 9.80 24.01
N ASN A 182 4.45 10.91 23.42
CA ASN A 182 5.12 11.00 22.11
C ASN A 182 4.22 10.57 20.94
N ALA A 183 3.09 11.27 20.75
CA ALA A 183 2.15 10.97 19.66
C ALA A 183 2.66 11.39 18.27
N GLU A 184 3.65 12.27 18.23
CA GLU A 184 4.19 12.90 17.02
C GLU A 184 4.63 11.90 15.93
N PRO A 185 5.38 10.82 16.22
CA PRO A 185 5.79 9.86 15.18
C PRO A 185 4.59 9.12 14.57
N THR A 186 3.54 8.81 15.36
CA THR A 186 2.31 8.24 14.80
C THR A 186 1.60 9.25 13.91
N ARG A 187 1.46 10.50 14.37
CA ARG A 187 0.82 11.57 13.59
C ARG A 187 1.51 11.77 12.25
N ALA A 188 2.84 11.94 12.26
CA ALA A 188 3.64 12.12 11.05
C ALA A 188 3.53 10.92 10.10
N PHE A 189 3.52 9.69 10.62
CA PHE A 189 3.33 8.49 9.80
C PHE A 189 1.93 8.42 9.16
N VAL A 190 0.89 8.76 9.92
CA VAL A 190 -0.50 8.82 9.40
C VAL A 190 -0.63 9.88 8.32
N ASP A 191 -0.04 11.07 8.51
CA ASP A 191 0.00 12.13 7.50
C ASP A 191 0.67 11.65 6.19
N LEU A 192 1.86 11.06 6.31
CA LEU A 192 2.59 10.53 5.17
C LEU A 192 1.75 9.52 4.38
N MET A 193 1.13 8.56 5.07
CA MET A 193 0.28 7.55 4.44
C MET A 193 -0.96 8.16 3.81
N ALA A 194 -1.57 9.17 4.44
CA ALA A 194 -2.73 9.86 3.87
C ALA A 194 -2.39 10.58 2.56
N ARG A 195 -1.27 11.31 2.53
CA ARG A 195 -0.78 11.97 1.32
C ARG A 195 -0.39 10.97 0.23
N LEU A 196 0.25 9.87 0.61
CA LEU A 196 0.60 8.80 -0.31
C LEU A 196 -0.64 8.14 -0.93
N ILE A 197 -1.67 7.84 -0.13
CA ILE A 197 -2.94 7.28 -0.62
C ILE A 197 -3.59 8.25 -1.61
N GLU A 198 -3.68 9.54 -1.26
CA GLU A 198 -4.24 10.57 -2.15
C GLU A 198 -3.51 10.66 -3.50
N ALA A 199 -2.17 10.54 -3.49
CA ALA A 199 -1.37 10.52 -4.71
C ALA A 199 -1.63 9.26 -5.55
N MET A 200 -1.64 8.09 -4.90
CA MET A 200 -1.76 6.78 -5.57
C MET A 200 -3.19 6.44 -6.02
N THR A 201 -4.21 7.09 -5.47
CA THR A 201 -5.62 6.87 -5.82
C THR A 201 -6.26 8.03 -6.55
N SER A 202 -5.47 8.97 -7.08
CA SER A 202 -5.98 10.07 -7.88
C SER A 202 -6.69 9.56 -9.13
N ARG A 203 -7.98 9.92 -9.28
CA ARG A 203 -8.79 9.57 -10.46
C ARG A 203 -9.24 10.78 -11.28
N PHE A 204 -8.90 12.00 -10.84
CA PHE A 204 -9.33 13.22 -11.49
C PHE A 204 -8.22 13.73 -12.42
N PRO A 205 -8.46 13.92 -13.74
CA PRO A 205 -7.42 14.34 -14.69
C PRO A 205 -6.73 15.67 -14.33
N ALA A 206 -7.45 16.59 -13.68
CA ALA A 206 -6.92 17.86 -13.20
C ALA A 206 -5.91 17.68 -12.05
N GLU A 207 -6.03 16.59 -11.30
CA GLU A 207 -5.11 16.21 -10.24
C GLU A 207 -4.30 14.96 -10.60
N ALA A 208 -4.15 14.68 -11.89
CA ALA A 208 -3.32 13.57 -12.34
C ALA A 208 -1.86 13.80 -11.93
N MET A 209 -1.16 12.71 -11.65
CA MET A 209 0.28 12.75 -11.46
C MET A 209 0.95 13.12 -12.79
N ARG A 210 1.85 14.10 -12.74
CA ARG A 210 2.58 14.63 -13.89
C ARG A 210 3.98 15.04 -13.42
N PRO A 211 4.98 15.08 -14.31
CA PRO A 211 6.27 15.67 -13.98
C PRO A 211 6.10 17.09 -13.45
N GLY A 212 6.75 17.40 -12.31
CA GLY A 212 6.67 18.65 -11.57
C GLY A 212 5.41 18.83 -10.72
N SER A 213 4.51 17.84 -10.64
CA SER A 213 3.27 18.00 -9.87
C SER A 213 3.47 17.79 -8.37
N ARG A 214 2.59 18.35 -7.55
CA ARG A 214 2.61 18.14 -6.09
C ARG A 214 2.55 16.65 -5.72
N LYS A 215 1.85 15.82 -6.50
CA LYS A 215 1.73 14.37 -6.24
C LYS A 215 3.03 13.63 -6.53
N GLU A 216 3.81 14.06 -7.52
CA GLU A 216 5.17 13.53 -7.74
C GLU A 216 6.08 13.88 -6.56
N ALA A 217 6.07 15.14 -6.11
CA ALA A 217 6.85 15.54 -4.92
C ALA A 217 6.47 14.75 -3.66
N THR A 218 5.18 14.44 -3.47
CA THR A 218 4.70 13.55 -2.39
C THR A 218 5.27 12.14 -2.52
N LEU A 219 5.36 11.58 -3.73
CA LEU A 219 5.98 10.28 -3.93
C LEU A 219 7.47 10.30 -3.62
N ASP A 220 8.19 11.33 -4.06
CA ASP A 220 9.63 11.48 -3.79
C ASP A 220 9.92 11.63 -2.29
N GLU A 221 9.06 12.34 -1.57
CA GLU A 221 9.12 12.41 -0.11
C GLU A 221 8.84 11.05 0.54
N ALA A 222 7.82 10.32 0.07
CA ALA A 222 7.51 8.99 0.58
C ALA A 222 8.64 7.99 0.31
N LEU A 223 9.26 8.02 -0.88
CA LEU A 223 10.41 7.18 -1.20
C LEU A 223 11.61 7.49 -0.28
N ARG A 224 11.94 8.76 -0.09
CA ARG A 224 12.99 9.17 0.86
C ARG A 224 12.69 8.70 2.28
N PHE A 225 11.45 8.84 2.74
CA PHE A 225 11.04 8.35 4.05
C PHE A 225 11.25 6.83 4.19
N LEU A 226 10.89 6.05 3.16
CA LEU A 226 11.07 4.60 3.15
C LEU A 226 12.56 4.22 3.19
N ASP A 227 13.41 4.92 2.44
CA ASP A 227 14.87 4.70 2.44
C ASP A 227 15.48 4.98 3.82
N GLU A 228 15.12 6.11 4.44
CA GLU A 228 15.57 6.48 5.79
C GLU A 228 15.05 5.51 6.85
N TRP A 229 13.81 5.03 6.71
CA TRP A 229 13.26 4.01 7.57
C TRP A 229 14.03 2.68 7.45
N GLU A 230 14.29 2.20 6.23
CA GLU A 230 15.03 0.94 6.04
C GLU A 230 16.47 1.03 6.57
N ALA A 231 17.13 2.17 6.35
CA ALA A 231 18.46 2.46 6.90
C ALA A 231 18.46 2.44 8.44
N HIS A 232 17.48 3.08 9.07
CA HIS A 232 17.32 3.08 10.52
C HIS A 232 17.06 1.67 11.08
N ALA A 233 16.17 0.92 10.43
CA ALA A 233 15.66 -0.34 10.95
C ALA A 233 16.59 -1.54 10.70
N LYS A 234 17.68 -1.39 9.94
CA LYS A 234 18.72 -2.42 9.70
C LYS A 234 18.12 -3.80 9.32
N GLY A 235 17.17 -3.82 8.39
CA GLY A 235 16.47 -5.04 7.94
C GLY A 235 15.20 -5.41 8.73
N LEU A 236 14.80 -4.58 9.70
CA LEU A 236 13.49 -4.65 10.37
C LEU A 236 12.49 -3.61 9.83
N GLY A 237 12.84 -2.92 8.75
CA GLY A 237 12.10 -1.79 8.20
C GLY A 237 10.89 -2.20 7.37
N PHE A 238 10.48 -1.28 6.50
CA PHE A 238 9.26 -1.45 5.69
C PHE A 238 9.34 -2.67 4.78
N LEU A 239 10.53 -3.07 4.31
CA LEU A 239 10.67 -4.28 3.50
C LEU A 239 10.19 -5.51 4.29
N ARG A 240 10.54 -5.64 5.57
CA ARG A 240 10.05 -6.74 6.40
C ARG A 240 8.55 -6.65 6.68
N VAL A 241 8.01 -5.44 6.82
CA VAL A 241 6.58 -5.18 7.00
C VAL A 241 5.78 -5.68 5.79
N LEU A 242 6.24 -5.36 4.59
CA LEU A 242 5.55 -5.73 3.34
C LEU A 242 5.82 -7.18 2.91
N LEU A 243 6.95 -7.78 3.30
CA LEU A 243 7.30 -9.16 2.95
C LEU A 243 6.63 -10.22 3.85
N ARG A 244 6.15 -9.86 5.05
CA ARG A 244 5.46 -10.77 5.98
C ARG A 244 3.94 -10.60 6.03
N GLY A 245 3.41 -9.59 5.34
CA GLY A 245 1.97 -9.36 5.18
C GLY A 245 1.30 -10.36 4.27
#